data_AF-M1ENM3-F1
#
_entry.id   AF-M1ENM3-F1
#
_cell.length_a   1.000
_cell.length_b   1.000
_cell.length_c   1.000
_cell.angle_alpha   90.00
_cell.angle_beta   90.00
_cell.angle_gamma   90.00
#
_symmetry.space_group_name_H-M   'P 1'
#
loop_
_entity.id
_entity.type
_entity.pdbx_description
1 polymer ?
#
loop_
_entity_poly.entity_id
_entity_poly.type
_entity_poly.pdbx_seq_one_letter_code
_entity_poly.pdbx_strand_id
1 'polypeptide(L)'
;KAGVPSKSSGSAALLALSWTCLLVRIVFPSRAKRQGDIWNKLVEVQCLLLLEVLGGSHRHAVDGAVKKLSKLWKENPGLVEQYLSAILSLEPNQNYAGMLGLLVQFCTTHKELDVVNQHKSALLDFYMKNILMSKVKPQKYLLDNCAPLLRYMSHAEFKDLILPTIQKSLLRSPENVIETISSLLASVTLDLSQYALDIVKGLASQLKSNSPRLMDEAVLALRNLARQCSDSAATEALTRHLFAILSGSEGKLTIVAQKISVLSG
;
A
#
# COMPACT_ATOMS: atom_id res chain seq x y z
N LYS A 1 -5.27 0.23 -23.21
CA LYS A 1 -4.18 1.09 -22.71
C LYS A 1 -4.81 2.07 -21.72
N ALA A 2 -4.70 1.82 -20.42
CA ALA A 2 -5.11 2.82 -19.43
C ALA A 2 -4.11 3.98 -19.50
N GLY A 3 -4.61 5.20 -19.70
CA GLY A 3 -3.78 6.39 -19.69
C GLY A 3 -3.18 6.58 -18.30
N VAL A 4 -1.95 7.09 -18.23
CA VAL A 4 -1.40 7.57 -16.95
C VAL A 4 -2.22 8.78 -16.53
N PRO A 5 -2.62 8.90 -15.24
CA PRO A 5 -3.37 10.07 -14.77
C PRO A 5 -2.70 11.39 -15.15
N SER A 6 -3.51 12.38 -15.51
CA SER A 6 -3.07 13.70 -15.99
C SER A 6 -3.86 14.81 -15.31
N LYS A 7 -3.38 16.06 -15.39
CA LYS A 7 -4.08 17.21 -14.80
C LYS A 7 -5.48 17.40 -15.37
N SER A 8 -5.65 17.24 -16.69
CA SER A 8 -6.95 17.35 -17.34
C SER A 8 -7.87 16.18 -17.00
N SER A 9 -7.36 14.93 -17.01
CA SER A 9 -8.16 13.76 -16.62
C SER A 9 -8.57 13.79 -15.15
N GLY A 10 -7.70 14.27 -14.26
CA GLY A 10 -7.98 14.39 -12.83
C GLY A 10 -9.12 15.37 -12.50
N SER A 11 -9.18 16.53 -13.18
CA SER A 11 -10.28 17.49 -13.00
C SER A 11 -11.62 16.93 -13.47
N ALA A 12 -11.64 16.28 -14.66
CA ALA A 12 -12.83 15.61 -15.17
C ALA A 12 -13.27 14.46 -14.24
N ALA A 13 -12.31 13.68 -13.73
CA ALA A 13 -12.57 12.59 -12.80
C ALA A 13 -13.19 13.08 -11.48
N LEU A 14 -12.75 14.22 -10.95
CA LEU A 14 -13.34 14.82 -9.74
C LEU A 14 -14.81 15.23 -9.95
N LEU A 15 -15.13 15.82 -11.10
CA LEU A 15 -16.50 16.17 -11.46
C LEU A 15 -17.36 14.92 -11.60
N ALA A 16 -16.90 13.92 -12.36
CA ALA A 16 -17.59 12.65 -12.52
C ALA A 16 -17.80 11.94 -11.17
N LEU A 17 -16.78 11.94 -10.29
CA LEU A 17 -16.88 11.37 -8.95
C LEU A 17 -17.97 12.08 -8.15
N SER A 18 -18.05 13.41 -8.23
CA SER A 18 -19.13 14.17 -7.56
C SER A 18 -20.52 13.75 -8.04
N TRP A 19 -20.70 13.54 -9.34
CA TRP A 19 -21.97 13.06 -9.91
C TRP A 19 -22.31 11.64 -9.44
N THR A 20 -21.32 10.73 -9.41
CA THR A 20 -21.56 9.37 -8.91
C THR A 20 -21.96 9.36 -7.43
N CYS A 21 -21.42 10.26 -6.59
CA CYS A 21 -21.87 10.40 -5.21
C CYS A 21 -23.35 10.83 -5.11
N LEU A 22 -23.86 11.63 -6.05
CA LEU A 22 -25.28 11.97 -6.12
C LEU A 22 -26.11 10.74 -6.54
N LEU A 23 -25.62 9.94 -7.48
CA LEU A 23 -26.29 8.69 -7.88
C LEU A 23 -26.43 7.72 -6.73
N VAL A 24 -25.40 7.58 -5.89
CA VAL A 24 -25.50 6.76 -4.66
C VAL A 24 -26.66 7.23 -3.78
N ARG A 25 -26.83 8.54 -3.59
CA ARG A 25 -27.89 9.11 -2.75
C ARG A 25 -29.29 8.92 -3.34
N ILE A 26 -29.44 9.13 -4.65
CA ILE A 26 -30.75 9.20 -5.31
C ILE A 26 -31.21 7.81 -5.76
N VAL A 27 -30.32 7.03 -6.38
CA VAL A 27 -30.63 5.73 -6.99
C VAL A 27 -30.49 4.59 -5.98
N PHE A 28 -29.56 4.73 -5.03
CA PHE A 28 -29.24 3.71 -4.03
C PHE A 28 -29.50 4.17 -2.58
N PRO A 29 -30.70 4.71 -2.25
CA PRO A 29 -30.96 5.32 -0.95
C PRO A 29 -31.00 4.31 0.21
N SER A 30 -31.34 3.04 -0.05
CA SER A 30 -31.53 2.02 0.98
C SER A 30 -30.57 0.85 0.82
N ARG A 31 -30.32 0.13 1.94
CA ARG A 31 -29.43 -1.05 1.99
C ARG A 31 -29.77 -2.08 0.92
N ALA A 32 -31.06 -2.39 0.74
CA ALA A 32 -31.56 -3.38 -0.21
C ALA A 32 -31.30 -3.04 -1.68
N LYS A 33 -31.09 -1.75 -2.02
CA LYS A 33 -30.73 -1.35 -3.39
C LYS A 33 -29.24 -1.40 -3.65
N ARG A 34 -28.41 -1.34 -2.61
CA ARG A 34 -26.94 -1.29 -2.69
C ARG A 34 -26.33 -2.70 -2.78
N GLN A 35 -26.79 -3.45 -3.78
CA GLN A 35 -26.36 -4.82 -4.07
C GLN A 35 -26.56 -5.14 -5.56
N GLY A 36 -25.90 -6.19 -6.04
CA GLY A 36 -25.97 -6.64 -7.44
C GLY A 36 -25.09 -5.84 -8.41
N ASP A 37 -25.15 -6.21 -9.68
CA ASP A 37 -24.16 -5.82 -10.68
C ASP A 37 -24.09 -4.30 -10.93
N ILE A 38 -25.24 -3.62 -10.94
CA ILE A 38 -25.30 -2.17 -11.17
C ILE A 38 -24.63 -1.43 -10.01
N TRP A 39 -24.87 -1.87 -8.77
CA TRP A 39 -24.22 -1.32 -7.58
C TRP A 39 -22.71 -1.54 -7.63
N ASN A 40 -22.29 -2.79 -7.88
CA ASN A 40 -20.88 -3.15 -7.98
C ASN A 40 -20.17 -2.35 -9.07
N LYS A 41 -20.84 -2.13 -10.22
CA LYS A 41 -20.28 -1.32 -11.30
C LYS A 41 -20.12 0.15 -10.94
N LEU A 42 -21.09 0.71 -10.21
CA LEU A 42 -20.98 2.10 -9.73
C LEU A 42 -19.80 2.25 -8.76
N VAL A 43 -19.66 1.32 -7.82
CA VAL A 43 -18.55 1.31 -6.84
C VAL A 43 -17.21 1.14 -7.55
N GLU A 44 -17.13 0.25 -8.54
CA GLU A 44 -15.94 0.08 -9.38
C GLU A 44 -15.55 1.39 -10.08
N VAL A 45 -16.52 2.06 -10.73
CA VAL A 45 -16.27 3.34 -11.41
C VAL A 45 -15.76 4.38 -10.43
N GLN A 46 -16.29 4.45 -9.21
CA GLN A 46 -15.79 5.37 -8.19
C GLN A 46 -14.35 5.06 -7.75
N CYS A 47 -13.97 3.78 -7.69
CA CYS A 47 -12.58 3.40 -7.43
C CYS A 47 -11.64 3.92 -8.52
N LEU A 48 -12.01 3.73 -9.79
CA LEU A 48 -11.22 4.17 -10.94
C LEU A 48 -11.14 5.71 -11.03
N LEU A 49 -12.24 6.41 -10.77
CA LEU A 49 -12.27 7.87 -10.73
C LEU A 49 -11.42 8.42 -9.58
N LEU A 50 -11.47 7.79 -8.40
CA LEU A 50 -10.62 8.20 -7.28
C LEU A 50 -9.14 8.00 -7.62
N LEU A 51 -8.76 6.90 -8.26
CA LEU A 51 -7.39 6.67 -8.71
C LEU A 51 -6.90 7.78 -9.65
N GLU A 52 -7.70 8.16 -10.64
CA GLU A 52 -7.38 9.27 -11.55
C GLU A 52 -7.19 10.59 -10.81
N VAL A 53 -8.03 10.87 -9.80
CA VAL A 53 -7.87 12.06 -8.96
C VAL A 53 -6.56 12.01 -8.16
N LEU A 54 -6.26 10.87 -7.53
CA LEU A 54 -5.06 10.66 -6.72
C LEU A 54 -3.76 10.83 -7.53
N GLY A 55 -3.74 10.31 -8.76
CA GLY A 55 -2.55 10.38 -9.61
C GLY A 55 -2.43 11.67 -10.44
N GLY A 56 -3.56 12.25 -10.86
CA GLY A 56 -3.59 13.33 -11.86
C GLY A 56 -3.81 14.73 -11.28
N SER A 57 -4.33 14.85 -10.06
CA SER A 57 -4.79 16.14 -9.54
C SER A 57 -3.86 16.75 -8.50
N HIS A 58 -3.91 18.08 -8.38
CA HIS A 58 -3.31 18.79 -7.24
C HIS A 58 -3.98 18.44 -5.89
N ARG A 59 -3.25 18.63 -4.79
CA ARG A 59 -3.64 18.25 -3.43
C ARG A 59 -5.05 18.72 -3.03
N HIS A 60 -5.42 19.96 -3.35
CA HIS A 60 -6.74 20.49 -3.01
C HIS A 60 -7.91 19.74 -3.68
N ALA A 61 -7.73 19.26 -4.91
CA ALA A 61 -8.73 18.43 -5.58
C ALA A 61 -8.83 17.05 -4.94
N VAL A 62 -7.71 16.45 -4.56
CA VAL A 62 -7.68 15.18 -3.82
C VAL A 62 -8.43 15.33 -2.49
N ASP A 63 -8.12 16.37 -1.72
CA ASP A 63 -8.82 16.67 -0.47
C ASP A 63 -10.33 16.88 -0.69
N GLY A 64 -10.70 17.52 -1.80
CA GLY A 64 -12.09 17.71 -2.21
C GLY A 64 -12.82 16.40 -2.52
N ALA A 65 -12.19 15.48 -3.25
CA ALA A 65 -12.73 14.15 -3.54
C ALA A 65 -12.94 13.35 -2.26
N VAL A 66 -11.90 13.28 -1.41
CA VAL A 66 -11.94 12.59 -0.12
C VAL A 66 -13.05 13.15 0.76
N LYS A 67 -13.17 14.48 0.89
CA LYS A 67 -14.24 15.13 1.67
C LYS A 67 -15.64 14.76 1.17
N LYS A 68 -15.85 14.69 -0.15
CA LYS A 68 -17.14 14.32 -0.74
C LYS A 68 -17.52 12.87 -0.43
N LEU A 69 -16.57 11.94 -0.57
CA LEU A 69 -16.79 10.52 -0.24
C LEU A 69 -17.03 10.34 1.27
N SER A 70 -16.20 10.93 2.12
CA SER A 70 -16.39 10.87 3.57
C SER A 70 -17.72 11.48 4.01
N LYS A 71 -18.16 12.59 3.40
CA LYS A 71 -19.49 13.16 3.65
C LYS A 71 -20.60 12.19 3.25
N LEU A 72 -20.49 11.56 2.08
CA LEU A 72 -21.45 10.57 1.61
C LEU A 72 -21.60 9.40 2.58
N TRP A 73 -20.48 8.84 3.05
CA TRP A 73 -20.48 7.74 4.03
C TRP A 73 -21.03 8.16 5.39
N LYS A 74 -20.65 9.35 5.88
CA LYS A 74 -21.16 9.88 7.15
C LYS A 74 -22.68 10.11 7.12
N GLU A 75 -23.23 10.53 5.99
CA GLU A 75 -24.68 10.75 5.82
C GLU A 75 -25.47 9.44 5.64
N ASN A 76 -24.81 8.31 5.39
CA ASN A 76 -25.45 7.04 5.05
C ASN A 76 -24.84 5.87 5.87
N PRO A 77 -25.38 5.59 7.07
CA PRO A 77 -24.91 4.48 7.90
C PRO A 77 -24.91 3.14 7.16
N GLY A 78 -23.89 2.31 7.42
CA GLY A 78 -23.70 1.00 6.78
C GLY A 78 -23.23 1.05 5.32
N LEU A 79 -23.10 2.24 4.72
CA LEU A 79 -22.65 2.38 3.34
C LEU A 79 -21.20 1.89 3.17
N VAL A 80 -20.32 2.18 4.14
CA VAL A 80 -18.90 1.79 4.10
C VAL A 80 -18.73 0.27 4.00
N GLU A 81 -19.48 -0.48 4.80
CA GLU A 81 -19.49 -1.94 4.77
C GLU A 81 -19.91 -2.47 3.39
N GLN A 82 -20.92 -1.85 2.76
CA GLN A 82 -21.38 -2.24 1.43
C GLN A 82 -20.38 -1.90 0.33
N TYR A 83 -19.61 -0.83 0.48
CA TYR A 83 -18.48 -0.53 -0.40
C TYR A 83 -17.38 -1.57 -0.26
N LEU A 84 -16.97 -1.90 0.98
CA LEU A 84 -15.95 -2.92 1.24
C LEU A 84 -16.35 -4.26 0.64
N SER A 85 -17.58 -4.72 0.92
CA SER A 85 -18.12 -5.97 0.38
C SER A 85 -18.17 -5.95 -1.16
N ALA A 86 -18.64 -4.86 -1.77
CA ALA A 86 -18.68 -4.73 -3.22
C ALA A 86 -17.28 -4.79 -3.83
N ILE A 87 -16.34 -3.97 -3.36
CA ILE A 87 -14.98 -3.91 -3.91
C ILE A 87 -14.26 -5.25 -3.77
N LEU A 88 -14.37 -5.90 -2.62
CA LEU A 88 -13.72 -7.18 -2.36
C LEU A 88 -14.35 -8.35 -3.15
N SER A 89 -15.56 -8.16 -3.71
CA SER A 89 -16.21 -9.12 -4.61
C SER A 89 -15.90 -8.89 -6.09
N LEU A 90 -15.29 -7.75 -6.46
CA LEU A 90 -14.91 -7.44 -7.84
C LEU A 90 -13.70 -8.28 -8.29
N GLU A 91 -13.46 -8.31 -9.59
CA GLU A 91 -12.24 -8.90 -10.14
C GLU A 91 -10.99 -8.20 -9.58
N PRO A 92 -9.93 -8.94 -9.19
CA PRO A 92 -8.77 -8.37 -8.53
C PRO A 92 -8.08 -7.27 -9.37
N ASN A 93 -7.95 -6.08 -8.80
CA ASN A 93 -7.30 -4.94 -9.45
C ASN A 93 -6.61 -4.02 -8.42
N GLN A 94 -5.33 -3.75 -8.62
CA GLN A 94 -4.55 -2.85 -7.75
C GLN A 94 -5.16 -1.44 -7.63
N ASN A 95 -5.88 -0.99 -8.65
CA ASN A 95 -6.50 0.33 -8.72
C ASN A 95 -7.53 0.59 -7.61
N TYR A 96 -8.05 -0.47 -6.98
CA TYR A 96 -9.01 -0.36 -5.89
C TYR A 96 -8.36 -0.04 -4.54
N ALA A 97 -7.04 -0.18 -4.41
CA ALA A 97 -6.33 0.03 -3.15
C ALA A 97 -6.54 1.44 -2.57
N GLY A 98 -6.59 2.47 -3.42
CA GLY A 98 -6.86 3.85 -2.97
C GLY A 98 -8.22 4.01 -2.29
N MET A 99 -9.26 3.38 -2.86
CA MET A 99 -10.61 3.41 -2.27
C MET A 99 -10.68 2.58 -0.98
N LEU A 100 -10.10 1.38 -0.97
CA LEU A 100 -10.06 0.52 0.22
C LEU A 100 -9.30 1.20 1.36
N GLY A 101 -8.15 1.80 1.09
CA GLY A 101 -7.38 2.55 2.07
C GLY A 101 -8.19 3.72 2.64
N LEU A 102 -8.90 4.45 1.80
CA LEU A 102 -9.76 5.55 2.22
C LEU A 102 -10.95 5.07 3.09
N LEU A 103 -11.59 3.95 2.75
CA LEU A 103 -12.67 3.34 3.55
C LEU A 103 -12.17 2.92 4.94
N VAL A 104 -11.01 2.24 5.02
CA VAL A 104 -10.42 1.85 6.30
C VAL A 104 -10.02 3.07 7.13
N GLN A 105 -9.46 4.10 6.49
CA GLN A 105 -9.14 5.36 7.16
C GLN A 105 -10.40 6.05 7.69
N PHE A 106 -11.50 6.03 6.94
CA PHE A 106 -12.78 6.55 7.40
C PHE A 106 -13.29 5.79 8.63
N CYS A 107 -13.34 4.45 8.59
CA CYS A 107 -13.73 3.64 9.74
C CYS A 107 -12.84 3.92 10.97
N THR A 108 -11.54 4.06 10.75
CA THR A 108 -10.58 4.40 11.82
C THR A 108 -10.92 5.75 12.47
N THR A 109 -11.17 6.78 11.67
CA THR A 109 -11.50 8.13 12.15
C THR A 109 -12.87 8.17 12.84
N HIS A 110 -13.82 7.34 12.41
CA HIS A 110 -15.18 7.29 12.94
C HIS A 110 -15.40 6.19 14.01
N LYS A 111 -14.34 5.48 14.41
CA LYS A 111 -14.36 4.39 15.42
C LYS A 111 -15.25 3.20 15.03
N GLU A 112 -15.41 2.94 13.73
CA GLU A 112 -16.15 1.78 13.20
C GLU A 112 -15.21 0.56 13.01
N LEU A 113 -14.47 0.19 14.06
CA LEU A 113 -13.43 -0.84 13.96
C LEU A 113 -13.97 -2.24 13.72
N ASP A 114 -15.21 -2.52 14.14
CA ASP A 114 -15.85 -3.82 13.93
C ASP A 114 -15.99 -4.15 12.44
N VAL A 115 -16.34 -3.14 11.63
CA VAL A 115 -16.45 -3.27 10.17
C VAL A 115 -15.09 -3.60 9.55
N VAL A 116 -14.01 -2.96 10.03
CA VAL A 116 -12.65 -3.21 9.57
C VAL A 116 -12.20 -4.62 9.96
N ASN A 117 -12.45 -5.02 11.20
CA ASN A 117 -12.07 -6.34 11.71
C ASN A 117 -12.77 -7.47 10.95
N GLN A 118 -14.04 -7.30 10.60
CA GLN A 118 -14.80 -8.26 9.79
C GLN A 118 -14.18 -8.47 8.40
N HIS A 119 -13.61 -7.43 7.80
CA HIS A 119 -13.01 -7.48 6.46
C HIS A 119 -11.48 -7.60 6.46
N LYS A 120 -10.84 -7.64 7.64
CA LYS A 120 -9.38 -7.55 7.79
C LYS A 120 -8.63 -8.59 6.97
N SER A 121 -9.06 -9.85 7.04
CA SER A 121 -8.42 -10.94 6.29
C SER A 121 -8.49 -10.71 4.78
N ALA A 122 -9.66 -10.29 4.27
CA ALA A 122 -9.85 -10.01 2.85
C ALA A 122 -9.04 -8.77 2.38
N LEU A 123 -8.92 -7.74 3.22
CA LEU A 123 -8.11 -6.55 2.94
C LEU A 123 -6.61 -6.89 2.85
N LEU A 124 -6.11 -7.72 3.78
CA LEU A 124 -4.73 -8.20 3.76
C LEU A 124 -4.47 -9.10 2.55
N ASP A 125 -5.38 -10.02 2.23
CA ASP A 125 -5.29 -10.88 1.04
C ASP A 125 -5.27 -10.05 -0.25
N PHE A 126 -6.14 -9.03 -0.34
CA PHE A 126 -6.14 -8.07 -1.44
C PHE A 126 -4.79 -7.37 -1.57
N TYR A 127 -4.24 -6.81 -0.49
CA TYR A 127 -2.97 -6.11 -0.51
C TYR A 127 -1.83 -7.03 -0.96
N MET A 128 -1.76 -8.25 -0.42
CA MET A 128 -0.73 -9.21 -0.80
C MET A 128 -0.80 -9.56 -2.28
N LYS A 129 -1.97 -9.93 -2.78
CA LYS A 129 -2.14 -10.41 -4.16
C LYS A 129 -2.02 -9.31 -5.21
N ASN A 130 -2.58 -8.14 -4.94
CA ASN A 130 -2.71 -7.09 -5.94
C ASN A 130 -1.65 -6.00 -5.85
N ILE A 131 -1.02 -5.83 -4.68
CA ILE A 131 0.01 -4.80 -4.47
C ILE A 131 1.38 -5.44 -4.33
N LEU A 132 1.58 -6.30 -3.33
CA LEU A 132 2.89 -6.87 -3.02
C LEU A 132 3.37 -7.91 -4.05
N MET A 133 2.46 -8.72 -4.59
CA MET A 133 2.74 -9.72 -5.63
C MET A 133 2.38 -9.24 -7.04
N SER A 134 2.17 -7.93 -7.22
CA SER A 134 1.81 -7.38 -8.52
C SER A 134 2.90 -7.65 -9.57
N LYS A 135 2.48 -8.07 -10.76
CA LYS A 135 3.37 -8.21 -11.92
C LYS A 135 3.81 -6.87 -12.51
N VAL A 136 3.11 -5.79 -12.16
CA VAL A 136 3.37 -4.43 -12.62
C VAL A 136 3.62 -3.56 -11.40
N LYS A 137 4.77 -2.87 -11.39
CA LYS A 137 5.14 -1.95 -10.31
C LYS A 137 3.99 -0.98 -9.99
N PRO A 138 3.41 -1.02 -8.77
CA PRO A 138 2.38 -0.08 -8.36
C PRO A 138 2.92 1.35 -8.38
N GLN A 139 2.08 2.29 -8.79
CA GLN A 139 2.47 3.70 -8.81
C GLN A 139 2.59 4.25 -7.39
N LYS A 140 3.51 5.19 -7.18
CA LYS A 140 3.76 5.78 -5.86
C LYS A 140 2.51 6.39 -5.21
N TYR A 141 1.71 7.14 -5.99
CA TYR A 141 0.46 7.72 -5.49
C TYR A 141 -0.54 6.66 -5.01
N LEU A 142 -0.49 5.43 -5.54
CA LEU A 142 -1.31 4.32 -5.06
C LEU A 142 -0.77 3.78 -3.73
N LEU A 143 0.54 3.55 -3.66
CA LEU A 143 1.23 3.06 -2.46
C LEU A 143 1.03 3.99 -1.26
N ASP A 144 1.10 5.31 -1.48
CA ASP A 144 0.89 6.34 -0.45
C ASP A 144 -0.51 6.25 0.20
N ASN A 145 -1.48 5.63 -0.48
CA ASN A 145 -2.85 5.44 0.02
C ASN A 145 -3.11 4.03 0.60
N CYS A 146 -2.11 3.14 0.59
CA CYS A 146 -2.26 1.78 1.11
C CYS A 146 -2.04 1.67 2.63
N ALA A 147 -1.42 2.66 3.27
CA ALA A 147 -1.05 2.58 4.68
C ALA A 147 -2.22 2.18 5.62
N PRO A 148 -3.46 2.68 5.45
CA PRO A 148 -4.59 2.25 6.28
C PRO A 148 -4.88 0.75 6.21
N LEU A 149 -4.59 0.09 5.08
CA LEU A 149 -4.82 -1.35 4.89
C LEU A 149 -3.92 -2.22 5.77
N LEU A 150 -2.76 -1.69 6.17
CA LEU A 150 -1.74 -2.41 6.94
C LEU A 150 -1.81 -2.11 8.44
N ARG A 151 -2.63 -1.13 8.84
CA ARG A 151 -2.67 -0.56 10.20
C ARG A 151 -3.04 -1.55 11.29
N TYR A 152 -3.89 -2.52 10.97
CA TYR A 152 -4.43 -3.49 11.94
C TYR A 152 -3.84 -4.89 11.80
N MET A 153 -2.76 -5.00 11.04
CA MET A 153 -2.02 -6.25 10.87
C MET A 153 -1.39 -6.67 12.21
N SER A 154 -1.56 -7.94 12.57
CA SER A 154 -0.93 -8.54 13.74
C SER A 154 0.47 -9.09 13.44
N HIS A 155 1.26 -9.35 14.48
CA HIS A 155 2.56 -10.02 14.32
C HIS A 155 2.45 -11.41 13.67
N ALA A 156 1.39 -12.17 13.98
CA ALA A 156 1.16 -13.48 13.37
C ALA A 156 0.91 -13.36 11.86
N GLU A 157 0.02 -12.44 11.45
CA GLU A 157 -0.24 -12.17 10.04
C GLU A 157 1.02 -11.67 9.31
N PHE A 158 1.83 -10.82 9.95
CA PHE A 158 3.10 -10.39 9.38
C PHE A 158 4.07 -11.56 9.19
N LYS A 159 4.26 -12.38 10.23
CA LYS A 159 5.20 -13.50 10.23
C LYS A 159 4.82 -14.58 9.22
N ASP A 160 3.55 -14.95 9.19
CA ASP A 160 3.09 -16.13 8.47
C ASP A 160 2.75 -15.81 7.01
N LEU A 161 2.35 -14.56 6.71
CA LEU A 161 1.88 -14.15 5.38
C LEU A 161 2.82 -13.16 4.70
N ILE A 162 3.15 -12.06 5.37
CA ILE A 162 3.88 -10.94 4.75
C ILE A 162 5.36 -11.25 4.58
N LEU A 163 6.06 -11.65 5.65
CA LEU A 163 7.50 -11.89 5.63
C LEU A 163 7.91 -12.92 4.55
N PRO A 164 7.26 -14.10 4.42
CA PRO A 164 7.60 -15.05 3.37
C PRO A 164 7.33 -14.50 1.96
N THR A 165 6.32 -13.64 1.82
CA THR A 165 5.97 -13.01 0.54
C THR A 165 7.00 -11.96 0.14
N ILE A 166 7.45 -11.11 1.08
CA ILE A 166 8.54 -10.16 0.87
C ILE A 166 9.80 -10.88 0.37
N GLN A 167 10.21 -11.95 1.07
CA GLN A 167 11.41 -12.73 0.73
C GLN A 167 11.29 -13.36 -0.67
N LYS A 168 10.15 -13.99 -0.99
CA LYS A 168 9.93 -14.60 -2.30
C LYS A 168 9.88 -13.55 -3.43
N SER A 169 9.25 -12.40 -3.21
CA SER A 169 9.13 -11.37 -4.24
C SER A 169 10.47 -10.68 -4.53
N LEU A 170 11.29 -10.41 -3.50
CA LEU A 170 12.64 -9.85 -3.69
C LEU A 170 13.55 -10.75 -4.52
N LEU A 171 13.40 -12.07 -4.39
CA LEU A 171 14.18 -13.04 -5.18
C LEU A 171 13.68 -13.16 -6.63
N ARG A 172 12.40 -12.87 -6.90
CA ARG A 172 11.79 -13.07 -8.22
C ARG A 172 11.83 -11.83 -9.10
N SER A 173 11.53 -10.66 -8.54
CA SER A 173 11.39 -9.41 -9.30
C SER A 173 11.66 -8.19 -8.41
N PRO A 174 12.90 -8.02 -7.90
CA PRO A 174 13.26 -6.94 -6.99
C PRO A 174 12.91 -5.55 -7.55
N GLU A 175 13.06 -5.35 -8.87
CA GLU A 175 12.75 -4.11 -9.58
C GLU A 175 11.28 -3.69 -9.53
N ASN A 176 10.37 -4.64 -9.36
CA ASN A 176 8.94 -4.36 -9.29
C ASN A 176 8.46 -4.19 -7.85
N VAL A 177 9.13 -4.80 -6.87
CA VAL A 177 8.59 -4.95 -5.50
C VAL A 177 9.31 -4.10 -4.46
N ILE A 178 10.56 -3.70 -4.67
CA ILE A 178 11.36 -3.08 -3.60
C ILE A 178 10.79 -1.75 -3.10
N GLU A 179 10.24 -0.91 -3.99
CA GLU A 179 9.51 0.31 -3.59
C GLU A 179 8.23 -0.02 -2.80
N THR A 180 7.51 -1.07 -3.18
CA THR A 180 6.33 -1.54 -2.45
C THR A 180 6.68 -2.05 -1.06
N ILE A 181 7.79 -2.80 -0.92
CA ILE A 181 8.31 -3.24 0.39
C ILE A 181 8.74 -2.04 1.23
N SER A 182 9.44 -1.08 0.63
CA SER A 182 9.83 0.15 1.32
C SER A 182 8.61 0.91 1.86
N SER A 183 7.55 1.02 1.07
CA SER A 183 6.27 1.65 1.46
C SER A 183 5.56 0.85 2.56
N LEU A 184 5.53 -0.48 2.46
CA LEU A 184 4.99 -1.39 3.49
C LEU A 184 5.68 -1.17 4.83
N LEU A 185 7.02 -1.20 4.83
CA LEU A 185 7.83 -1.01 6.03
C LEU A 185 7.56 0.36 6.66
N ALA A 186 7.40 1.42 5.87
CA ALA A 186 7.03 2.74 6.41
C ALA A 186 5.60 2.83 6.96
N SER A 187 4.71 1.91 6.59
CA SER A 187 3.26 2.03 6.83
C SER A 187 2.73 1.13 7.93
N VAL A 188 3.42 0.03 8.25
CA VAL A 188 3.01 -0.85 9.34
C VAL A 188 3.13 -0.15 10.69
N THR A 189 2.35 -0.59 11.67
CA THR A 189 2.41 -0.08 13.05
C THR A 189 3.05 -1.08 14.02
N LEU A 190 3.65 -2.14 13.47
CA LEU A 190 4.30 -3.22 14.21
C LEU A 190 5.76 -2.85 14.47
N ASP A 191 6.27 -3.24 15.65
CA ASP A 191 7.70 -3.25 15.89
C ASP A 191 8.36 -4.41 15.14
N LEU A 192 9.18 -4.10 14.14
CA LEU A 192 9.78 -5.09 13.26
C LEU A 192 11.11 -5.65 13.80
N SER A 193 11.53 -5.29 15.02
CA SER A 193 12.79 -5.71 15.62
C SER A 193 13.10 -7.21 15.48
N GLN A 194 12.12 -8.07 15.80
CA GLN A 194 12.27 -9.53 15.71
C GLN A 194 12.39 -10.08 14.27
N TYR A 195 12.04 -9.29 13.26
CA TYR A 195 12.10 -9.66 11.84
C TYR A 195 13.23 -8.94 11.10
N ALA A 196 13.88 -7.96 11.74
CA ALA A 196 14.81 -7.04 11.10
C ALA A 196 15.92 -7.76 10.36
N LEU A 197 16.56 -8.74 11.02
CA LEU A 197 17.67 -9.48 10.43
C LEU A 197 17.26 -10.28 9.18
N ASP A 198 16.06 -10.88 9.18
CA ASP A 198 15.57 -11.66 8.05
C ASP A 198 15.19 -10.77 6.86
N ILE A 199 14.65 -9.59 7.13
CA ILE A 199 14.31 -8.60 6.10
C ILE A 199 15.59 -8.01 5.49
N VAL A 200 16.58 -7.68 6.33
CA VAL A 200 17.87 -7.13 5.88
C VAL A 200 18.60 -8.11 4.98
N LYS A 201 18.66 -9.39 5.35
CA LYS A 201 19.26 -10.44 4.50
C LYS A 201 18.61 -10.50 3.11
N GLY A 202 17.29 -10.31 3.04
CA GLY A 202 16.58 -10.22 1.76
C GLY A 202 16.98 -8.99 0.94
N LEU A 203 17.11 -7.83 1.59
CA LEU A 203 17.45 -6.54 0.97
C LEU A 203 18.95 -6.39 0.66
N ALA A 204 19.83 -7.11 1.35
CA ALA A 204 21.29 -7.01 1.23
C ALA A 204 21.76 -7.23 -0.21
N SER A 205 21.14 -8.17 -0.92
CA SER A 205 21.41 -8.43 -2.33
C SER A 205 21.18 -7.21 -3.23
N GLN A 206 20.23 -6.33 -2.87
CA GLN A 206 19.85 -5.17 -3.65
C GLN A 206 20.73 -3.94 -3.36
N LEU A 207 21.29 -3.83 -2.14
CA LEU A 207 22.31 -2.82 -1.79
C LEU A 207 23.60 -2.96 -2.60
N LYS A 208 23.88 -4.17 -3.08
CA LYS A 208 25.03 -4.49 -3.93
C LYS A 208 24.64 -4.78 -5.37
N SER A 209 23.48 -4.26 -5.81
CA SER A 209 23.04 -4.35 -7.20
C SER A 209 23.96 -3.54 -8.13
N ASN A 210 23.92 -3.87 -9.43
CA ASN A 210 24.54 -3.04 -10.47
C ASN A 210 23.64 -1.89 -10.93
N SER A 211 22.39 -1.85 -10.46
CA SER A 211 21.43 -0.78 -10.75
C SER A 211 21.45 0.26 -9.63
N PRO A 212 21.87 1.52 -9.89
CA PRO A 212 21.81 2.60 -8.91
C PRO A 212 20.41 2.78 -8.32
N ARG A 213 19.38 2.66 -9.16
CA ARG A 213 17.98 2.74 -8.73
C ARG A 213 17.61 1.66 -7.70
N LEU A 214 18.04 0.42 -7.93
CA LEU A 214 17.76 -0.67 -6.98
C LEU A 214 18.51 -0.46 -5.66
N MET A 215 19.74 0.03 -5.72
CA MET A 215 20.52 0.39 -4.53
C MET A 215 19.82 1.50 -3.73
N ASP A 216 19.35 2.57 -4.38
CA ASP A 216 18.64 3.67 -3.71
C ASP A 216 17.31 3.22 -3.08
N GLU A 217 16.52 2.41 -3.79
CA GLU A 217 15.27 1.87 -3.27
C GLU A 217 15.52 0.88 -2.10
N ALA A 218 16.62 0.11 -2.13
CA ALA A 218 17.03 -0.77 -1.04
C ALA A 218 17.46 -0.01 0.22
N VAL A 219 18.25 1.06 0.04
CA VAL A 219 18.65 1.98 1.12
C VAL A 219 17.42 2.59 1.78
N LEU A 220 16.44 3.04 0.99
CA LEU A 220 15.20 3.59 1.54
C LEU A 220 14.41 2.54 2.33
N ALA A 221 14.32 1.31 1.82
CA ALA A 221 13.65 0.20 2.50
C ALA A 221 14.32 -0.11 3.86
N LEU A 222 15.65 -0.15 3.92
CA LEU A 222 16.38 -0.37 5.17
C LEU A 222 16.18 0.75 6.19
N ARG A 223 16.20 2.01 5.75
CA ARG A 223 15.90 3.15 6.63
C ARG A 223 14.50 3.05 7.21
N ASN A 224 13.53 2.65 6.41
CA ASN A 224 12.16 2.45 6.88
C ASN A 224 12.06 1.27 7.84
N LEU A 225 12.79 0.16 7.60
CA LEU A 225 12.87 -0.95 8.54
C LEU A 225 13.48 -0.52 9.88
N ALA A 226 14.61 0.18 9.85
CA ALA A 226 15.31 0.64 11.06
C ALA A 226 14.41 1.55 11.91
N ARG A 227 13.62 2.43 11.28
CA ARG A 227 12.62 3.28 11.97
C ARG A 227 11.51 2.49 12.65
N GLN A 228 11.24 1.26 12.20
CA GLN A 228 10.24 0.38 12.79
C GLN A 228 10.81 -0.56 13.83
N CYS A 229 12.12 -0.52 14.10
CA CYS A 229 12.73 -1.31 15.16
C CYS A 229 12.81 -0.46 16.43
N SER A 230 12.16 -0.91 17.51
CA SER A 230 12.28 -0.25 18.82
C SER A 230 13.40 -0.83 19.68
N ASP A 231 13.86 -2.06 19.39
CA ASP A 231 14.94 -2.74 20.10
C ASP A 231 16.32 -2.31 19.57
N SER A 232 17.16 -1.82 20.47
CA SER A 232 18.54 -1.43 20.16
C SER A 232 19.38 -2.64 19.76
N ALA A 233 19.13 -3.82 20.33
CA ALA A 233 19.87 -5.03 19.99
C ALA A 233 19.57 -5.49 18.54
N ALA A 234 18.31 -5.37 18.10
CA ALA A 234 17.94 -5.64 16.71
C ALA A 234 18.62 -4.67 15.73
N THR A 235 18.67 -3.38 16.09
CA THR A 235 19.33 -2.33 15.28
C THR A 235 20.85 -2.55 15.24
N GLU A 236 21.46 -2.96 16.35
CA GLU A 236 22.86 -3.34 16.40
C GLU A 236 23.15 -4.57 15.52
N ALA A 237 22.31 -5.61 15.60
CA ALA A 237 22.44 -6.80 14.76
C ALA A 237 22.33 -6.48 13.27
N LEU A 238 21.40 -5.59 12.88
CA LEU A 238 21.28 -5.06 11.53
C LEU A 238 22.57 -4.37 11.09
N THR A 239 23.08 -3.46 11.91
CA THR A 239 24.31 -2.71 11.64
C THR A 239 25.50 -3.66 11.48
N ARG A 240 25.68 -4.59 12.43
CA ARG A 240 26.74 -5.61 12.38
C ARG A 240 26.68 -6.44 11.10
N HIS A 241 25.48 -6.79 10.64
CA HIS A 241 25.32 -7.52 9.39
C HIS A 241 25.75 -6.70 8.17
N LEU A 242 25.41 -5.40 8.10
CA LEU A 242 25.87 -4.51 7.02
C LEU A 242 27.40 -4.35 7.04
N PHE A 243 28.02 -4.20 8.21
CA PHE A 243 29.48 -4.16 8.34
C PHE A 243 30.15 -5.49 7.95
N ALA A 244 29.52 -6.63 8.23
CA ALA A 244 30.01 -7.92 7.77
C ALA A 244 30.02 -7.99 6.23
N ILE A 245 28.96 -7.51 5.56
CA ILE A 245 28.89 -7.41 4.10
C ILE A 245 30.01 -6.52 3.56
N LEU A 246 30.20 -5.34 4.17
CA LEU A 246 31.27 -4.41 3.79
C LEU A 246 32.67 -5.04 3.94
N SER A 247 32.83 -5.90 4.95
CA SER A 247 34.06 -6.66 5.24
C SER A 247 34.23 -7.89 4.35
N GLY A 248 33.26 -8.20 3.48
CA GLY A 248 33.33 -9.26 2.49
C GLY A 248 32.68 -10.58 2.89
N SER A 249 31.81 -10.62 3.91
CA SER A 249 31.10 -11.85 4.33
C SER A 249 30.26 -12.46 3.20
N GLU A 250 29.84 -11.65 2.23
CA GLU A 250 29.08 -12.08 1.04
C GLU A 250 29.82 -11.78 -0.27
N GLY A 251 31.14 -11.81 -0.23
CA GLY A 251 32.01 -11.43 -1.34
C GLY A 251 32.51 -9.99 -1.22
N LYS A 252 33.73 -9.77 -1.72
CA LYS A 252 34.40 -8.47 -1.64
C LYS A 252 33.71 -7.44 -2.54
N LEU A 253 33.21 -6.36 -1.97
CA LEU A 253 32.69 -5.21 -2.72
C LEU A 253 33.87 -4.47 -3.38
N THR A 254 33.98 -4.57 -4.70
CA THR A 254 35.02 -3.86 -5.47
C THR A 254 34.55 -2.48 -5.95
N ILE A 255 33.23 -2.30 -6.13
CA ILE A 255 32.62 -1.07 -6.62
C ILE A 255 32.36 -0.11 -5.45
N VAL A 256 32.88 1.11 -5.55
CA VAL A 256 32.73 2.14 -4.51
C VAL A 256 31.26 2.48 -4.24
N ALA A 257 30.44 2.58 -5.29
CA ALA A 257 29.01 2.86 -5.16
C ALA A 257 28.28 1.81 -4.31
N GLN A 258 28.61 0.52 -4.43
CA GLN A 258 28.02 -0.55 -3.62
C GLN A 258 28.45 -0.43 -2.15
N LYS A 259 29.70 -0.05 -1.88
CA LYS A 259 30.15 0.24 -0.50
C LYS A 259 29.38 1.42 0.10
N ILE A 260 29.19 2.49 -0.66
CA ILE A 260 28.41 3.66 -0.24
C ILE A 260 26.96 3.27 0.01
N SER A 261 26.35 2.44 -0.85
CA SER A 261 24.98 1.97 -0.66
C SER A 261 24.82 1.18 0.63
N VAL A 262 25.70 0.20 0.90
CA VAL A 262 25.69 -0.58 2.16
C VAL A 262 25.88 0.31 3.38
N LEU A 263 26.72 1.35 3.31
CA LEU A 263 26.91 2.32 4.39
C LEU A 263 25.75 3.30 4.56
N SER A 264 24.95 3.52 3.52
CA SER A 264 23.85 4.50 3.51
C SER A 264 22.51 3.91 3.99
N GLY A 265 22.37 2.59 3.91
CA GLY A 265 21.25 1.81 4.43
C GLY A 265 21.31 1.70 5.95
#